data_AF-A0A086JFF1-F1
#
_entry.id   AF-A0A086JFF1-F1
#
_cell.length_a   1.000
_cell.length_b   1.000
_cell.length_c   1.000
_cell.angle_alpha   90.00
_cell.angle_beta   90.00
_cell.angle_gamma   90.00
#
_symmetry.space_group_name_H-M   'P 1'
#
loop_
_entity.id
_entity.type
_entity.pdbx_description
1 polymer ?
#
loop_
_entity_poly.entity_id
_entity_poly.type
_entity_poly.pdbx_seq_one_letter_code
_entity_poly.pdbx_strand_id
1 'polypeptide(L)'
;MLTSQNLPAELLYPTIEYILPQPMPAANAPGVSAGESLPPPLFFLVVDTCVIEEELDQLRDSLMQALALMPSDAMVGIITYGAMAMLHELGGGSENVDVMKAHVFRGNKELTSTQIICSR
;
A
#
# COMPACT_ATOMS: atom_id res chain seq x y z
N MET A 1 -38.68 -26.65 -9.77
CA MET A 1 -38.32 -28.05 -9.50
C MET A 1 -36.81 -28.16 -9.63
N LEU A 2 -36.08 -28.32 -8.53
CA LEU A 2 -34.65 -28.66 -8.61
C LEU A 2 -34.55 -30.09 -9.13
N THR A 3 -34.01 -30.25 -10.33
CA THR A 3 -33.66 -31.56 -10.86
C THR A 3 -32.26 -31.93 -10.38
N SER A 4 -31.91 -33.21 -10.31
CA SER A 4 -30.58 -33.69 -9.89
C SER A 4 -29.43 -33.19 -10.78
N GLN A 5 -29.76 -32.60 -11.93
CA GLN A 5 -28.82 -31.97 -12.87
C GLN A 5 -28.82 -30.42 -12.79
N ASN A 6 -29.67 -29.81 -11.98
CA ASN A 6 -29.79 -28.36 -11.82
C ASN A 6 -29.77 -27.98 -10.34
N LEU A 7 -28.69 -28.38 -9.66
CA LEU A 7 -28.38 -27.99 -8.30
C LEU A 7 -27.54 -26.71 -8.31
N PRO A 8 -27.69 -25.84 -7.31
CA PRO A 8 -26.83 -24.67 -7.17
C PRO A 8 -25.41 -25.11 -6.78
N ALA A 9 -24.42 -24.27 -7.11
CA ALA A 9 -23.00 -24.62 -7.09
C ALA A 9 -22.50 -25.06 -5.70
N GLU A 10 -23.07 -24.50 -4.63
CA GLU A 10 -22.78 -24.86 -3.24
C GLU A 10 -23.10 -26.32 -2.89
N LEU A 11 -23.97 -26.98 -3.64
CA LEU A 11 -24.32 -28.39 -3.46
C LEU A 11 -23.54 -29.32 -4.40
N LEU A 12 -22.79 -28.77 -5.35
CA LEU A 12 -22.00 -29.52 -6.33
C LEU A 12 -20.51 -29.56 -5.97
N TYR A 13 -20.00 -28.53 -5.29
CA TYR A 13 -18.57 -28.38 -5.00
C TYR A 13 -18.29 -28.29 -3.49
N PRO A 14 -17.29 -29.01 -2.96
CA PRO A 14 -16.93 -28.96 -1.54
C PRO A 14 -16.18 -27.66 -1.17
N THR A 15 -15.62 -26.95 -2.15
CA THR A 15 -14.91 -25.67 -1.96
C THR A 15 -15.44 -24.68 -2.99
N ILE A 16 -15.93 -23.53 -2.51
CA ILE A 16 -16.51 -22.47 -3.33
C ILE A 16 -16.14 -21.10 -2.73
N GLU A 17 -15.92 -20.10 -3.58
CA GLU A 17 -15.69 -18.70 -3.21
C GLU A 17 -16.89 -17.86 -3.63
N TYR A 18 -17.35 -16.97 -2.75
CA TYR A 18 -18.47 -16.07 -3.03
C TYR A 18 -17.97 -14.64 -3.18
N ILE A 19 -18.35 -13.99 -4.28
CA ILE A 19 -18.19 -12.55 -4.44
C ILE A 19 -19.40 -11.89 -3.80
N LEU A 20 -19.23 -11.36 -2.60
CA LEU A 20 -20.29 -10.64 -1.90
C LEU A 20 -20.45 -9.24 -2.52
N PRO A 21 -21.68 -8.76 -2.77
CA PRO A 21 -21.91 -7.36 -3.08
C PRO A 21 -21.37 -6.51 -1.94
N GLN A 22 -20.35 -5.72 -2.20
CA GLN A 22 -19.70 -4.96 -1.13
C GLN A 22 -20.64 -3.87 -0.62
N PRO A 23 -20.87 -3.77 0.70
CA PRO A 23 -21.45 -2.57 1.27
C PRO A 23 -20.43 -1.44 1.05
N MET A 24 -20.81 -0.49 0.22
CA MET A 24 -20.11 0.76 -0.10
C MET A 24 -19.14 1.18 1.03
N PRO A 25 -17.82 1.27 0.80
CA PRO A 25 -16.93 1.86 1.78
C PRO A 25 -17.37 3.31 2.00
N ALA A 26 -17.40 3.71 3.27
CA ALA A 26 -17.96 4.96 3.79
C ALA A 26 -17.89 6.14 2.81
N ALA A 27 -19.04 6.76 2.55
CA ALA A 27 -19.29 7.92 1.68
C ALA A 27 -18.52 9.22 2.01
N ASN A 28 -17.43 9.16 2.79
CA ASN A 28 -16.72 10.33 3.32
C ASN A 28 -15.24 10.43 2.90
N ALA A 29 -14.72 9.55 2.02
CA ALA A 29 -13.41 9.74 1.42
C ALA A 29 -13.54 10.64 0.17
N PRO A 30 -12.97 11.86 0.14
CA PRO A 30 -13.05 12.74 -1.03
C PRO A 30 -12.29 12.10 -2.20
N GLY A 31 -13.01 11.73 -3.26
CA GLY A 31 -12.43 11.20 -4.51
C GLY A 31 -12.97 9.85 -5.00
N VAL A 32 -13.83 9.16 -4.23
CA VAL A 32 -14.37 7.85 -4.64
C VAL A 32 -15.74 8.03 -5.30
N SER A 33 -15.79 7.92 -6.64
CA SER A 33 -17.04 7.91 -7.39
C SER A 33 -17.86 6.66 -7.08
N ALA A 34 -19.16 6.82 -6.90
CA ALA A 34 -20.11 5.76 -6.58
C ALA A 34 -20.18 4.70 -7.70
N GLY A 35 -19.35 3.67 -7.60
CA GLY A 35 -19.31 2.53 -8.50
C GLY A 35 -18.10 1.67 -8.15
N GLU A 36 -18.34 0.59 -7.42
CA GLU A 36 -17.46 -0.58 -7.30
C GLU A 36 -15.95 -0.30 -7.29
N SER A 37 -15.39 0.26 -6.21
CA SER A 37 -13.98 0.04 -5.95
C SER A 37 -13.69 -0.14 -4.47
N LEU A 38 -13.07 -1.27 -4.15
CA LEU A 38 -12.30 -1.40 -2.92
C LEU A 38 -11.28 -0.25 -2.84
N PRO A 39 -10.92 0.23 -1.64
CA PRO A 39 -9.83 1.17 -1.53
C PRO A 39 -8.57 0.59 -2.21
N PRO A 40 -7.79 1.42 -2.91
CA PRO A 40 -6.59 0.95 -3.58
C PRO A 40 -5.64 0.27 -2.59
N PRO A 41 -4.90 -0.77 -3.01
CA PRO A 41 -3.96 -1.44 -2.14
C PRO A 41 -2.83 -0.48 -1.74
N LEU A 42 -2.42 -0.55 -0.47
CA LEU A 42 -1.36 0.28 0.11
C LEU A 42 -0.13 -0.59 0.38
N PHE A 43 1.02 -0.21 -0.21
CA PHE A 43 2.30 -0.88 -0.03
C PHE A 43 3.28 0.05 0.67
N PHE A 44 3.82 -0.39 1.82
CA PHE A 44 4.92 0.30 2.49
C PHE A 44 6.22 -0.47 2.29
N LEU A 45 7.21 0.19 1.68
CA LEU A 45 8.56 -0.32 1.52
C LEU A 45 9.40 0.16 2.69
N VAL A 46 9.76 -0.75 3.59
CA VAL A 46 10.59 -0.44 4.76
C VAL A 46 11.99 -1.02 4.52
N VAL A 47 12.96 -0.14 4.28
CA VAL A 47 14.28 -0.50 3.74
C VAL A 47 15.36 -0.24 4.78
N ASP A 48 16.13 -1.27 5.11
CA ASP A 48 17.37 -1.11 5.90
C ASP A 48 18.47 -0.54 5.01
N THR A 49 19.18 0.45 5.51
CA THR A 49 20.34 1.08 4.85
C THR A 49 21.67 0.69 5.51
N CYS A 50 21.64 -0.15 6.56
CA CYS A 50 22.83 -0.63 7.26
C CYS A 50 23.52 -1.81 6.58
N VAL A 51 23.51 -1.83 5.25
CA VAL A 51 24.10 -2.87 4.40
C VAL A 51 25.18 -2.26 3.51
N ILE A 52 25.97 -3.11 2.86
CA ILE A 52 26.99 -2.63 1.91
C ILE A 52 26.33 -2.11 0.63
N GLU A 53 27.02 -1.20 -0.06
CA GLU A 53 26.50 -0.51 -1.26
C GLU A 53 26.05 -1.49 -2.36
N GLU A 54 26.81 -2.56 -2.56
CA GLU A 54 26.51 -3.62 -3.55
C GLU A 54 25.18 -4.33 -3.27
N GLU A 55 24.86 -4.60 -1.99
CA GLU A 55 23.59 -5.20 -1.59
C GLU A 55 22.44 -4.20 -1.71
N LEU A 56 22.71 -2.92 -1.41
CA LEU A 56 21.74 -1.85 -1.53
C LEU A 56 21.35 -1.60 -2.99
N ASP A 57 22.29 -1.68 -3.93
CA ASP A 57 22.04 -1.55 -5.36
C ASP A 57 21.18 -2.72 -5.88
N GLN A 58 21.49 -3.96 -5.46
CA GLN A 58 20.66 -5.12 -5.80
C GLN A 58 19.24 -5.00 -5.21
N LEU A 59 19.13 -4.47 -3.98
CA LEU A 59 17.84 -4.23 -3.35
C LEU A 59 17.05 -3.16 -4.10
N ARG A 60 17.70 -2.09 -4.54
CA ARG A 60 17.09 -1.03 -5.36
C ARG A 60 16.50 -1.60 -6.64
N ASP A 61 17.25 -2.42 -7.38
CA ASP A 61 16.78 -3.04 -8.61
C ASP A 61 15.56 -3.95 -8.35
N SER A 62 15.62 -4.72 -7.28
CA SER A 62 14.51 -5.58 -6.85
C SER A 62 13.26 -4.78 -6.48
N LEU A 63 13.42 -3.64 -5.80
CA LEU A 63 12.33 -2.72 -5.46
C LEU A 63 11.73 -2.06 -6.71
N MET A 64 12.56 -1.64 -7.66
CA MET A 64 12.09 -1.08 -8.94
C MET A 64 11.27 -2.12 -9.72
N GLN A 65 11.72 -3.37 -9.75
CA GLN A 65 10.96 -4.45 -10.38
C GLN A 65 9.63 -4.70 -9.64
N ALA A 66 9.63 -4.70 -8.30
CA ALA A 66 8.41 -4.89 -7.51
C ALA A 66 7.38 -3.77 -7.77
N LEU A 67 7.84 -2.51 -7.85
CA LEU A 67 6.99 -1.36 -8.16
C LEU A 67 6.36 -1.47 -9.56
N ALA A 68 7.11 -1.96 -10.55
CA ALA A 68 6.59 -2.16 -11.90
C ALA A 68 5.50 -3.24 -11.98
N LEU A 69 5.42 -4.13 -11.00
CA LEU A 69 4.39 -5.18 -10.91
C LEU A 69 3.15 -4.74 -10.12
N MET A 70 3.19 -3.57 -9.45
CA MET A 70 2.06 -3.10 -8.66
C MET A 70 0.92 -2.59 -9.55
N PRO A 71 -0.35 -2.70 -9.09
CA PRO A 71 -1.48 -2.06 -9.74
C PRO A 71 -1.28 -0.55 -9.90
N SER A 72 -1.81 0.05 -10.97
CA SER A 72 -1.63 1.47 -11.26
C SER A 72 -2.29 2.41 -10.24
N ASP A 73 -3.29 1.93 -9.53
CA ASP A 73 -4.00 2.65 -8.47
C ASP A 73 -3.39 2.42 -7.09
N ALA A 74 -2.38 1.55 -6.97
CA ALA A 74 -1.74 1.24 -5.71
C ALA A 74 -1.07 2.47 -5.09
N MET A 75 -1.30 2.67 -3.80
CA MET A 75 -0.61 3.68 -3.02
C MET A 75 0.71 3.09 -2.51
N VAL A 76 1.81 3.79 -2.73
CA VAL A 76 3.14 3.36 -2.28
C VAL A 76 3.72 4.39 -1.32
N GLY A 77 4.24 3.92 -0.19
CA GLY A 77 5.07 4.69 0.73
C GLY A 77 6.43 4.04 0.93
N ILE A 78 7.45 4.84 1.22
CA ILE A 78 8.79 4.33 1.52
C ILE A 78 9.28 4.89 2.86
N ILE A 79 9.88 4.01 3.65
CA ILE A 79 10.55 4.30 4.91
C ILE A 79 11.94 3.71 4.79
N THR A 80 12.99 4.51 4.97
CA THR A 80 14.35 3.97 5.09
C THR A 80 14.80 4.07 6.53
N TYR A 81 15.54 3.09 7.02
CA TYR A 81 16.06 3.11 8.37
C TYR A 81 17.52 2.74 8.44
N GLY A 82 18.20 3.34 9.41
CA GLY A 82 19.52 2.95 9.87
C GLY A 82 19.67 3.40 11.33
N ALA A 83 20.54 4.38 11.60
CA ALA A 83 20.56 5.03 12.92
C ALA A 83 19.29 5.84 13.23
N MET A 84 18.60 6.30 12.18
CA MET A 84 17.33 7.03 12.25
C MET A 84 16.36 6.42 11.23
N ALA A 85 15.06 6.55 11.49
CA ALA A 85 14.02 6.15 10.54
C ALA A 85 13.55 7.39 9.77
N MET A 86 13.50 7.30 8.45
CA MET A 86 13.10 8.39 7.56
C MET A 86 11.85 7.98 6.80
N LEU A 87 10.75 8.70 7.01
CA LEU A 87 9.53 8.57 6.23
C LEU A 87 9.60 9.55 5.07
N HIS A 88 9.56 9.04 3.84
CA HIS A 88 9.71 9.88 2.65
C HIS A 88 8.34 10.33 2.12
N GLU A 89 8.24 11.61 1.82
CA GLU A 89 7.08 12.24 1.18
C GLU A 89 7.25 12.17 -0.34
N LEU A 90 6.38 11.39 -1.00
CA LEU A 90 6.37 11.19 -2.45
C LEU A 90 5.34 12.15 -3.07
N GLY A 91 5.73 12.90 -4.11
CA GLY A 91 4.80 13.76 -4.87
C GLY A 91 4.80 15.26 -4.50
N GLY A 92 5.87 15.77 -3.88
CA GLY A 92 5.98 17.18 -3.47
C GLY A 92 6.31 18.21 -4.57
N GLY A 93 6.40 17.78 -5.85
CA GLY A 93 6.83 18.65 -6.94
C GLY A 93 5.67 19.30 -7.70
N SER A 94 5.34 20.55 -7.37
CA SER A 94 4.80 21.48 -8.38
C SER A 94 5.93 21.75 -9.38
N GLU A 95 5.66 21.35 -10.63
CA GLU A 95 6.34 21.54 -11.93
C GLU A 95 7.81 21.94 -12.10
N ASN A 96 8.65 22.23 -11.10
CA ASN A 96 10.06 22.59 -11.33
C ASN A 96 11.05 22.34 -10.17
N VAL A 97 10.66 21.73 -9.04
CA VAL A 97 11.64 21.34 -8.00
C VAL A 97 11.26 20.01 -7.37
N ASP A 98 12.09 18.99 -7.62
CA ASP A 98 11.96 17.65 -7.04
C ASP A 98 12.54 17.65 -5.62
N VAL A 99 11.88 18.35 -4.69
CA VAL A 99 12.27 18.32 -3.27
C VAL A 99 11.61 17.10 -2.63
N MET A 100 12.36 16.01 -2.56
CA MET A 100 11.98 14.84 -1.75
C MET A 100 12.12 15.22 -0.28
N LYS A 101 10.99 15.46 0.38
CA LYS A 101 10.93 15.81 1.81
C LYS A 101 10.87 14.52 2.63
N ALA A 102 11.64 14.43 3.71
CA ALA A 102 11.63 13.28 4.60
C ALA A 102 11.43 13.70 6.05
N HIS A 103 10.56 12.97 6.76
CA HIS A 103 10.36 13.10 8.20
C HIS A 103 11.31 12.15 8.93
N VAL A 104 12.24 12.72 9.69
CA VAL A 104 13.26 11.95 10.41
C VAL A 104 12.81 11.68 11.84
N PHE A 105 12.75 10.41 12.19
CA PHE A 105 12.40 9.91 13.51
C PHE A 105 13.62 9.28 14.17
N ARG A 106 13.77 9.55 15.47
CA ARG A 106 14.85 8.99 16.27
C ARG A 106 14.48 7.55 16.66
N GLY A 107 15.29 6.56 16.27
CA GLY A 107 14.99 5.14 16.47
C GLY A 107 14.95 4.68 17.94
N ASN A 108 15.36 5.54 18.88
CA ASN A 108 15.35 5.26 20.32
C ASN A 108 14.11 5.82 21.04
N LYS A 109 13.14 6.37 20.31
CA LYS A 109 11.91 6.93 20.88
C LYS A 109 10.70 6.16 20.37
N GLU A 110 9.93 5.59 21.28
CA GLU A 110 8.66 4.95 20.97
C GLU A 110 7.62 6.02 20.61
N LEU A 111 6.96 5.86 19.47
CA LEU A 111 5.96 6.79 18.95
C LEU A 111 4.61 6.09 18.89
N THR A 112 3.57 6.73 19.42
CA THR A 112 2.20 6.25 19.28
C THR A 112 1.57 6.80 17.99
N SER A 113 0.57 6.12 17.44
CA SER A 113 -0.13 6.56 16.21
C SER A 113 -0.68 7.99 16.31
N THR A 114 -1.09 8.43 17.50
CA THR A 114 -1.56 9.80 17.77
C THR A 114 -0.47 10.87 17.66
N GLN A 115 0.80 10.49 17.83
CA GLN A 115 1.94 11.42 17.76
C GLN A 115 2.47 11.59 16.33
N ILE A 116 2.08 10.71 15.41
CA ILE A 116 2.42 10.78 13.99
C ILE A 116 1.28 11.52 13.28
N ILE A 117 1.19 12.84 13.50
CA ILE A 117 0.27 13.71 12.74
C ILE A 117 1.11 14.45 11.71
N CYS A 118 0.95 14.07 10.44
CA CYS A 118 1.48 14.86 9.33
C CYS A 118 0.60 16.12 9.24
N SER A 119 1.10 17.27 9.71
CA SER A 119 0.42 18.55 9.52
C SER A 119 0.38 18.85 8.02
N ARG A 120 -0.83 18.81 7.45
CA ARG A 120 -1.12 19.22 6.07
C ARG A 120 -0.83 20.70 5.86
#